data_AF-A0A554X8S4-F1
#
_entry.id   AF-A0A554X8S4-F1
#
_cell.length_a   1.000
_cell.length_b   1.000
_cell.length_c   1.000
_cell.angle_alpha   90.00
_cell.angle_beta   90.00
_cell.angle_gamma   90.00
#
_symmetry.space_group_name_H-M   'P 1'
#
loop_
_entity.id
_entity.type
_entity.pdbx_description
1 polymer ?
#
loop_
_entity_poly.entity_id
_entity_poly.type
_entity_poly.pdbx_seq_one_letter_code
_entity_poly.pdbx_strand_id
1 'polypeptide(L)'
;MPRHISSVGWLTPVRRVMHQIQRATLASCAGLAAGLAQAEVPAIFRDADLAAGEQLIRQHRCAQCHAEKVGGDGSAIYRPLGRINTPGLLRGMVEQCNSALNLQMWPEEVTAVAAVLNRDHYRFRD
;
A
#
# COMPACT_ATOMS: atom_id res chain seq x y z
N MET A 1 -2.35 62.23 4.38
CA MET A 1 -2.99 63.22 3.47
C MET A 1 -1.95 64.29 3.12
N PRO A 2 -2.00 64.94 1.95
CA PRO A 2 -2.70 64.58 0.70
C PRO A 2 -1.72 63.77 -0.20
N ARG A 3 -1.71 63.69 -1.55
CA ARG A 3 -2.68 64.02 -2.65
C ARG A 3 -2.48 63.01 -3.81
N HIS A 4 -3.14 63.21 -4.94
CA HIS A 4 -3.06 62.40 -6.18
C HIS A 4 -2.41 63.16 -7.35
N ILE A 5 -2.18 62.45 -8.47
CA ILE A 5 -2.38 62.80 -9.92
C ILE A 5 -1.22 62.17 -10.72
N SER A 6 -1.34 61.17 -11.62
CA SER A 6 -2.27 60.82 -12.73
C SER A 6 -1.81 61.31 -14.11
N SER A 7 -1.37 60.38 -14.98
CA SER A 7 -1.45 60.39 -16.47
C SER A 7 -0.60 59.21 -17.02
N VAL A 8 -1.17 58.07 -17.42
CA VAL A 8 -1.76 57.77 -18.75
C VAL A 8 -0.85 58.15 -19.92
N GLY A 9 -0.37 57.14 -20.69
CA GLY A 9 0.57 57.36 -21.79
C GLY A 9 0.72 56.20 -22.81
N TRP A 10 -0.32 55.98 -23.63
CA TRP A 10 -0.27 55.50 -25.02
C TRP A 10 0.29 54.10 -25.38
N LEU A 11 -0.60 53.32 -26.03
CA LEU A 11 -0.38 52.04 -26.72
C LEU A 11 0.63 52.18 -27.89
N THR A 12 1.51 51.20 -28.13
CA THR A 12 1.48 50.18 -29.21
C THR A 12 2.93 49.72 -29.51
N PRO A 13 3.22 48.66 -30.33
CA PRO A 13 2.33 47.73 -31.02
C PRO A 13 2.59 46.22 -30.77
N VAL A 14 1.50 45.46 -30.73
CA VAL A 14 1.48 44.01 -30.98
C VAL A 14 2.00 43.71 -32.40
N ARG A 15 2.96 42.78 -32.58
CA ARG A 15 2.96 41.76 -33.69
C ARG A 15 4.19 40.86 -33.91
N ARG A 16 5.40 41.13 -33.39
CA ARG A 16 6.65 40.54 -33.97
C ARG A 16 7.42 39.46 -33.21
N VAL A 17 6.88 38.84 -32.14
CA VAL A 17 7.64 37.85 -31.32
C VAL A 17 6.82 36.57 -31.00
N MET A 18 5.96 36.08 -31.91
CA MET A 18 5.11 34.91 -31.61
C MET A 18 4.91 33.91 -32.75
N HIS A 19 5.74 33.93 -33.81
CA HIS A 19 5.66 33.01 -34.96
C HIS A 19 7.01 32.33 -35.27
N GLN A 20 7.78 31.96 -34.24
CA GLN A 20 9.07 31.25 -34.37
C GLN A 20 9.17 29.95 -33.54
N ILE A 21 8.06 29.47 -32.96
CA ILE A 21 8.06 28.31 -32.03
C ILE A 21 7.54 27.02 -32.71
N GLN A 22 6.95 27.10 -33.91
CA GLN A 22 6.27 25.96 -34.56
C GLN A 22 7.09 25.21 -35.64
N ARG A 23 8.43 25.19 -35.53
CA ARG A 23 9.32 24.47 -36.47
C ARG A 23 10.49 23.76 -35.78
N ALA A 24 10.20 22.67 -35.06
CA ALA A 24 11.19 21.67 -34.68
C ALA A 24 10.51 20.29 -34.49
N THR A 25 10.42 19.51 -35.56
CA THR A 25 9.92 18.13 -35.53
C THR A 25 11.02 17.13 -35.19
N LEU A 26 10.69 16.16 -34.33
CA LEU A 26 11.26 14.80 -34.28
C LEU A 26 12.77 14.62 -33.96
N ALA A 27 13.08 14.17 -32.74
CA ALA A 27 14.16 13.20 -32.49
C ALA A 27 14.03 12.49 -31.13
N SER A 28 14.19 11.16 -31.13
CA SER A 28 14.55 10.31 -29.97
C SER A 28 13.62 10.24 -28.74
N CYS A 29 12.49 9.56 -28.89
CA CYS A 29 11.93 8.76 -27.79
C CYS A 29 12.80 7.51 -27.56
N ALA A 30 13.82 7.59 -26.72
CA ALA A 30 14.58 6.43 -26.26
C ALA A 30 13.91 5.84 -25.01
N GLY A 31 13.33 4.64 -25.12
CA GLY A 31 12.44 4.08 -24.11
C GLY A 31 13.13 3.64 -22.81
N LEU A 32 12.71 4.22 -21.70
CA LEU A 32 12.92 3.70 -20.34
C LEU A 32 11.68 2.92 -19.88
N ALA A 33 11.38 1.82 -20.58
CA ALA A 33 10.43 0.81 -20.09
C ALA A 33 11.15 -0.16 -19.13
N ALA A 34 11.70 0.38 -18.05
CA ALA A 34 12.14 -0.44 -16.93
C ALA A 34 10.89 -1.03 -16.28
N GLY A 35 10.59 -2.29 -16.60
CA GLY A 35 9.42 -2.98 -16.10
C GLY A 35 9.42 -2.96 -14.58
N LEU A 36 8.47 -2.22 -14.00
CA LEU A 36 8.15 -2.34 -12.58
C LEU A 36 7.65 -3.76 -12.37
N ALA A 37 8.51 -4.63 -11.83
CA ALA A 37 8.11 -5.93 -11.32
C ALA A 37 7.23 -5.70 -10.09
N GLN A 38 5.97 -5.33 -10.34
CA GLN A 38 4.95 -5.23 -9.32
C GLN A 38 4.82 -6.61 -8.69
N ALA A 39 5.20 -6.68 -7.42
CA ALA A 39 5.01 -7.84 -6.59
C ALA A 39 3.50 -8.13 -6.52
N GLU A 40 3.00 -9.10 -7.29
CA GLU A 40 1.58 -9.33 -7.29
C GLU A 40 1.17 -9.94 -5.94
N VAL A 41 0.21 -9.30 -5.29
CA VAL A 41 -0.35 -9.76 -4.02
C VAL A 41 -1.14 -11.04 -4.33
N PRO A 42 -0.95 -12.13 -3.56
CA PRO A 42 -1.62 -13.39 -3.83
C PRO A 42 -3.12 -13.22 -4.02
N ALA A 43 -3.71 -13.92 -5.00
CA ALA A 43 -5.11 -13.73 -5.40
C ALA A 43 -6.10 -13.85 -4.23
N ILE A 44 -5.82 -14.70 -3.23
CA ILE A 44 -6.60 -14.86 -1.98
C ILE A 44 -6.63 -13.61 -1.08
N PHE A 45 -5.69 -12.67 -1.26
CA PHE A 45 -5.56 -11.44 -0.48
C PHE A 45 -5.77 -10.16 -1.31
N ARG A 46 -6.06 -10.26 -2.61
CA ARG A 46 -6.13 -9.10 -3.52
C ARG A 46 -7.15 -8.05 -3.07
N ASP A 47 -8.32 -8.50 -2.63
CA ASP A 47 -9.46 -7.66 -2.24
C ASP A 47 -9.62 -7.53 -0.71
N ALA A 48 -8.57 -7.87 0.06
CA ALA A 48 -8.61 -7.89 1.52
C ALA A 48 -8.48 -6.48 2.12
N ASP A 49 -9.40 -6.12 3.04
CA ASP A 49 -9.32 -4.86 3.79
C ASP A 49 -8.21 -4.92 4.86
N LEU A 50 -7.03 -4.41 4.51
CA LEU A 50 -5.88 -4.36 5.41
C LEU A 50 -6.15 -3.48 6.65
N ALA A 51 -6.98 -2.44 6.56
CA ALA A 51 -7.28 -1.57 7.69
C ALA A 51 -8.16 -2.28 8.73
N ALA A 52 -9.15 -3.05 8.27
CA ALA A 52 -9.93 -3.96 9.12
C ALA A 52 -9.03 -5.04 9.74
N GLY A 53 -8.17 -5.68 8.95
CA GLY A 53 -7.22 -6.69 9.43
C GLY A 53 -6.27 -6.17 10.53
N GLU A 54 -5.72 -4.97 10.35
CA GLU A 54 -4.89 -4.31 11.37
C GLU A 54 -5.68 -3.96 12.63
N GLN A 55 -6.93 -3.52 12.48
CA GLN A 55 -7.80 -3.22 13.62
C GLN A 55 -8.12 -4.47 14.44
N LEU A 56 -8.41 -5.60 13.78
CA LEU A 56 -8.65 -6.89 14.42
C LEU A 56 -7.40 -7.40 15.16
N ILE A 57 -6.21 -7.29 14.56
CA ILE A 57 -4.93 -7.65 15.20
C ILE A 57 -4.72 -6.88 16.52
N ARG A 58 -5.07 -5.59 16.55
CA ARG A 58 -5.03 -4.76 17.77
C ARG A 58 -6.13 -5.15 18.77
N GLN A 59 -7.36 -5.30 18.30
CA GLN A 59 -8.54 -5.62 19.10
C GLN A 59 -8.43 -6.97 19.83
N HIS A 60 -7.97 -8.01 19.13
CA HIS A 60 -7.74 -9.33 19.71
C HIS A 60 -6.36 -9.48 20.37
N ARG A 61 -5.57 -8.39 20.43
CA ARG A 61 -4.27 -8.29 21.12
C ARG A 61 -3.27 -9.38 20.69
N CYS A 62 -3.25 -9.72 19.40
CA CYS A 62 -2.49 -10.87 18.88
C CYS A 62 -1.00 -10.79 19.30
N ALA A 63 -0.34 -9.66 19.03
CA ALA A 63 1.07 -9.46 19.39
C ALA A 63 1.36 -9.64 20.89
N GLN A 64 0.47 -9.19 21.79
CA GLN A 64 0.65 -9.37 23.23
C GLN A 64 0.57 -10.85 23.63
N CYS A 65 -0.50 -11.53 23.25
CA CYS A 65 -0.68 -12.97 23.53
C CYS A 65 0.45 -13.81 22.92
N HIS A 66 0.94 -13.40 21.75
CA HIS A 66 2.06 -14.05 21.07
C HIS A 66 3.38 -13.86 21.84
N ALA A 67 3.68 -12.64 22.30
CA ALA A 67 4.86 -12.38 23.13
C ALA A 67 4.80 -13.13 24.48
N GLU A 68 3.62 -13.21 25.10
CA GLU A 68 3.39 -14.02 26.32
C GLU A 68 3.58 -15.52 26.07
N LYS A 69 3.27 -16.01 24.85
CA LYS A 69 3.32 -17.45 24.51
C LYS A 69 4.68 -17.96 24.04
N VAL A 70 5.43 -17.15 23.27
CA VAL A 70 6.72 -17.57 22.66
C VAL A 70 7.91 -16.66 23.01
N GLY A 71 7.69 -15.59 23.78
CA GLY A 71 8.71 -14.61 24.13
C GLY A 71 9.03 -13.62 22.99
N GLY A 72 10.01 -12.76 23.25
CA GLY A 72 10.43 -11.72 22.31
C GLY A 72 9.32 -10.73 22.00
N ASP A 73 9.16 -10.37 20.73
CA ASP A 73 8.07 -9.55 20.19
C ASP A 73 6.83 -10.38 19.79
N GLY A 74 6.84 -11.69 20.07
CA GLY A 74 5.81 -12.63 19.65
C GLY A 74 5.83 -13.03 18.17
N SER A 75 6.65 -12.40 17.32
CA SER A 75 6.60 -12.61 15.87
C SER A 75 6.96 -14.03 15.42
N ALA A 76 7.71 -14.78 16.24
CA ALA A 76 8.09 -16.16 15.95
C ALA A 76 6.89 -17.11 15.79
N ILE A 77 5.76 -16.85 16.46
CA ILE A 77 4.55 -17.67 16.30
C ILE A 77 3.84 -17.39 14.96
N TYR A 78 4.02 -16.19 14.39
CA TYR A 78 3.46 -15.89 13.08
C TYR A 78 4.14 -16.70 11.98
N ARG A 79 5.42 -17.09 12.11
CA ARG A 79 6.16 -17.85 11.08
C ARG A 79 6.90 -19.08 11.66
N PRO A 80 6.18 -20.11 12.14
CA PRO A 80 6.74 -21.17 12.98
C PRO A 80 7.59 -22.18 12.16
N LEU A 81 8.91 -21.96 12.14
CA LEU A 81 9.90 -22.81 11.45
C LEU A 81 9.62 -22.99 9.95
N GLY A 82 9.01 -22.01 9.29
CA GLY A 82 8.68 -22.07 7.86
C GLY A 82 7.62 -23.10 7.45
N ARG A 83 6.93 -23.73 8.42
CA ARG A 83 5.86 -24.73 8.14
C ARG A 83 4.66 -24.16 7.40
N ILE A 84 4.44 -22.85 7.53
CA ILE A 84 3.50 -22.10 6.72
C ILE A 84 4.30 -21.52 5.54
N ASN A 85 4.02 -21.98 4.33
CA ASN A 85 4.80 -21.64 3.14
C ASN A 85 3.93 -21.31 1.90
N THR A 86 2.61 -21.22 2.07
CA THR A 86 1.69 -20.73 1.04
C THR A 86 0.68 -19.73 1.63
N PRO A 87 0.10 -18.83 0.80
CA PRO A 87 -0.98 -17.93 1.21
C PRO A 87 -2.18 -18.65 1.86
N GLY A 88 -2.57 -19.80 1.30
CA GLY A 88 -3.69 -20.61 1.83
C GLY A 88 -3.40 -21.20 3.21
N LEU A 89 -2.17 -21.69 3.45
CA LEU A 89 -1.76 -22.16 4.78
C LEU A 89 -1.73 -21.04 5.81
N LEU A 90 -1.34 -19.81 5.41
CA LEU A 90 -1.38 -18.65 6.29
C LEU A 90 -2.81 -18.29 6.71
N ARG A 91 -3.75 -18.21 5.75
CA ARG A 91 -5.16 -18.00 6.09
C ARG A 91 -5.69 -19.11 7.00
N GLY A 92 -5.37 -20.36 6.71
CA GLY A 92 -5.76 -21.51 7.54
C GLY A 92 -5.21 -21.47 8.97
N MET A 93 -4.01 -20.93 9.18
CA MET A 93 -3.45 -20.72 10.52
C MET A 93 -4.23 -19.64 11.30
N VAL A 94 -4.62 -18.54 10.65
CA VAL A 94 -5.45 -17.51 11.28
C VAL A 94 -6.84 -18.04 11.63
N GLU A 95 -7.44 -18.86 10.75
CA GLU A 95 -8.72 -19.55 11.02
C GLU A 95 -8.63 -20.52 12.21
N GLN A 96 -7.50 -21.24 12.34
CA GLN A 96 -7.23 -22.07 13.51
C GLN A 96 -7.14 -21.24 14.79
N CYS A 97 -6.45 -20.09 14.76
CA CYS A 97 -6.39 -19.18 15.91
C CYS A 97 -7.76 -18.59 16.26
N ASN A 98 -8.55 -18.17 15.26
CA ASN A 98 -9.93 -17.69 15.39
C ASN A 98 -10.79 -18.72 16.15
N SER A 99 -10.75 -19.98 15.70
CA SER A 99 -11.52 -21.09 16.25
C SER A 99 -11.04 -21.48 17.66
N ALA A 100 -9.73 -21.67 17.84
CA ALA A 100 -9.15 -22.16 19.10
C ALA A 100 -9.26 -21.16 20.25
N LEU A 101 -9.37 -19.86 19.95
CA LEU A 101 -9.52 -18.78 20.93
C LEU A 101 -10.93 -18.18 20.95
N ASN A 102 -11.86 -18.69 20.15
CA ASN A 102 -13.23 -18.19 19.97
C ASN A 102 -13.26 -16.66 19.74
N LEU A 103 -12.47 -16.17 18.77
CA LEU A 103 -12.39 -14.72 18.46
C LEU A 103 -13.62 -14.21 17.70
N GLN A 104 -14.43 -15.12 17.15
CA GLN A 104 -15.66 -14.86 16.41
C GLN A 104 -15.46 -14.00 15.14
N MET A 105 -14.26 -14.03 14.55
CA MET A 105 -14.00 -13.34 13.28
C MET A 105 -14.71 -14.06 12.12
N TRP A 106 -15.24 -13.28 11.18
CA TRP A 106 -15.85 -13.76 9.94
C TRP A 106 -14.78 -14.22 8.92
N PRO A 107 -15.12 -15.02 7.89
CA PRO A 107 -14.14 -15.52 6.91
C PRO A 107 -13.37 -14.40 6.18
N GLU A 108 -14.00 -13.27 5.93
CA GLU A 108 -13.44 -12.08 5.31
C GLU A 108 -12.46 -11.38 6.26
N GLU A 109 -12.79 -11.31 7.55
CA GLU A 109 -11.94 -10.77 8.62
C GLU A 109 -10.70 -11.63 8.86
N VAL A 110 -10.86 -12.96 8.89
CA VAL A 110 -9.75 -13.92 8.90
C VAL A 110 -8.83 -13.71 7.70
N THR A 111 -9.40 -13.45 6.53
CA THR A 111 -8.64 -13.18 5.31
C THR A 111 -7.92 -11.82 5.36
N ALA A 112 -8.56 -10.79 5.92
CA ALA A 112 -7.97 -9.47 6.17
C ALA A 112 -6.78 -9.54 7.14
N VAL A 113 -6.93 -10.23 8.27
CA VAL A 113 -5.83 -10.48 9.23
C VAL A 113 -4.69 -11.26 8.54
N ALA A 114 -5.01 -12.32 7.80
CA ALA A 114 -4.02 -13.09 7.06
C ALA A 114 -3.28 -12.27 5.98
N ALA A 115 -3.95 -11.32 5.32
CA ALA A 115 -3.34 -10.42 4.34
C ALA A 115 -2.35 -9.43 5.00
N VAL A 116 -2.69 -8.89 6.17
CA VAL A 116 -1.76 -8.05 6.96
C VAL A 116 -0.54 -8.86 7.40
N LEU A 117 -0.74 -10.06 7.93
CA LEU A 117 0.37 -10.96 8.28
C LEU A 117 1.19 -11.35 7.04
N ASN A 118 0.57 -11.45 5.85
CA ASN A 118 1.30 -11.68 4.62
C ASN A 118 2.25 -10.51 4.31
N ARG A 119 1.72 -9.28 4.29
CA ARG A 119 2.48 -8.06 4.05
C ARG A 119 3.70 -7.94 4.99
N ASP A 120 3.48 -8.20 6.27
CA ASP A 120 4.46 -7.85 7.31
C ASP A 120 5.46 -8.99 7.59
N HIS A 121 5.04 -10.25 7.59
CA HIS A 121 5.85 -11.40 8.02
C HIS A 121 6.19 -12.42 6.92
N TYR A 122 5.37 -12.53 5.86
CA TYR A 122 5.56 -13.60 4.85
C TYR A 122 6.12 -13.14 3.53
N ARG A 123 5.53 -12.08 2.95
CA ARG A 123 5.81 -11.54 1.62
C ARG A 123 5.62 -12.57 0.51
N PHE A 124 4.60 -13.44 0.63
CA PHE A 124 4.17 -14.28 -0.48
C PHE A 124 3.72 -13.39 -1.65
N ARG A 125 3.98 -13.90 -2.86
CA ARG A 125 3.63 -13.35 -4.16
C ARG A 125 3.15 -14.50 -5.03
N ASP A 126 2.29 -14.19 -5.98
CA ASP A 126 1.99 -15.09 -7.10
C ASP A 126 2.99 -14.88 -8.26
#